data_AF-A0A327KIK8-F1
#
_entry.id   AF-A0A327KIK8-F1
#
_cell.length_a   1.000
_cell.length_b   1.000
_cell.length_c   1.000
_cell.angle_alpha   90.00
_cell.angle_beta   90.00
_cell.angle_gamma   90.00
#
_symmetry.space_group_name_H-M   'P 1'
#
loop_
_entity.id
_entity.type
_entity.pdbx_description
1 polymer ?
#
loop_
_entity_poly.entity_id
_entity_poly.type
_entity_poly.pdbx_seq_one_letter_code
_entity_poly.pdbx_strand_id
1 'polypeptide(L)'
;MTPRAAIVPVGVVWRLALAVLGLLVVAAVTADAARADRRVALVIGNSGYRTVPSLPNTANDARAMATLFTNAGFEVVQARSDLGVLDFKRALRDFMSVVTGADIAVVYYAGHGVEVKGTNYLIPTDAKLARDYDVEDEAVPLDRILWSIEQARTLRLVILDACRDNPFIGKMQRTVSMRAVANGLGSVEPSTGNTLVAYAAKAGSVAADGVGRHSPFTAALLNHLTEPGLDVRIAFGRVRDEVLQATGSAQEPFVYGSLGGTTVSLVPAPQAPPVVGPRDLQRDYELAERVGTVAAFETFLARNGTGFYAELARAQIAKLSERAAKGGPAAPVVPTAPAVPAAPVVAAPVVATVPAAVMQPPRLVPGAAASDLACRRDRERLSRLRADPVADEVLRLERELGCEPLRAQVVRLRESGGGAAAAPALASEAARPAALPATPVAVPAAPAQPQAASRQAPADACRREQERLVRLRADPSRDAIARLERELTCEALRPQLVRLRESIAE
;
A
#
# COMPACT_ATOMS: atom_id res chain seq x y z
N MET A 1 60.83 7.54 55.36
CA MET A 1 59.52 8.09 54.90
C MET A 1 58.63 6.92 54.54
N THR A 2 57.57 6.66 55.31
CA THR A 2 56.56 5.64 55.00
C THR A 2 55.30 6.32 54.44
N PRO A 3 54.72 5.83 53.33
CA PRO A 3 53.55 6.48 52.74
C PRO A 3 52.29 6.23 53.59
N ARG A 4 51.52 7.29 53.85
CA ARG A 4 50.19 7.18 54.47
C ARG A 4 49.20 6.62 53.45
N ALA A 5 48.69 5.41 53.69
CA ALA A 5 47.57 4.87 52.93
C ALA A 5 46.29 5.67 53.25
N ALA A 6 45.66 6.24 52.22
CA ALA A 6 44.40 6.96 52.36
C ALA A 6 43.23 5.97 52.44
N ILE A 7 42.61 5.87 53.62
CA ILE A 7 41.43 5.03 53.84
C ILE A 7 40.21 5.76 53.27
N VAL A 8 39.71 5.32 52.12
CA VAL A 8 38.47 5.87 51.52
C VAL A 8 37.27 5.35 52.32
N PRO A 9 36.38 6.21 52.85
CA PRO A 9 35.25 5.77 53.66
C PRO A 9 34.22 5.00 52.81
N VAL A 10 33.79 3.85 53.32
CA VAL A 10 32.90 2.87 52.63
C VAL A 10 31.62 3.52 52.05
N GLY A 11 31.07 4.54 52.72
CA GLY A 11 29.89 5.26 52.24
C GLY A 11 30.08 6.03 50.93
N VAL A 12 31.31 6.43 50.58
CA VAL A 12 31.62 7.05 49.28
C VAL A 12 31.64 6.00 48.17
N VAL A 13 32.20 4.83 48.44
CA VAL A 13 32.21 3.69 47.50
C VAL A 13 30.77 3.24 47.19
N TRP A 14 29.92 3.14 48.21
CA TRP A 14 28.51 2.75 48.03
C TRP A 14 27.70 3.78 47.22
N ARG A 15 27.92 5.08 47.45
CA ARG A 15 27.25 6.15 46.68
C ARG A 15 27.71 6.19 45.22
N LEU A 16 28.99 5.96 44.95
CA LEU A 16 29.50 5.84 43.58
C LEU A 16 28.95 4.59 42.87
N ALA A 17 28.89 3.44 43.56
CA ALA A 17 28.30 2.22 43.01
C ALA A 17 26.81 2.40 42.65
N LEU A 18 26.02 3.04 43.52
CA LEU A 18 24.61 3.37 43.24
C LEU A 18 24.44 4.38 42.10
N ALA A 19 25.32 5.37 41.98
CA ALA A 19 25.29 6.34 40.89
C ALA A 19 25.63 5.69 39.53
N VAL A 20 26.63 4.79 39.49
CA VAL A 20 27.00 4.01 38.30
C VAL A 20 25.89 3.03 37.92
N LEU A 21 25.28 2.35 38.90
CA LEU A 21 24.14 1.46 38.65
C LEU A 21 22.92 2.23 38.12
N GLY A 22 22.63 3.40 38.68
CA GLY A 22 21.56 4.28 38.19
C GLY A 22 21.82 4.77 36.76
N LEU A 23 23.06 5.14 36.43
CA LEU A 23 23.45 5.54 35.08
C LEU A 23 23.33 4.39 34.07
N LEU A 24 23.73 3.17 34.46
CA LEU A 24 23.60 1.96 33.63
C LEU A 24 22.13 1.58 33.39
N VAL A 25 21.26 1.70 34.41
CA VAL A 25 19.82 1.45 34.27
C VAL A 25 19.17 2.50 33.37
N VAL A 26 19.51 3.78 33.50
CA VAL A 26 19.00 4.84 32.60
C VAL A 26 19.45 4.59 31.16
N ALA A 27 20.74 4.26 30.94
CA ALA A 27 21.26 3.93 29.61
C ALA A 27 20.54 2.72 28.97
N ALA A 28 20.26 1.68 29.76
CA ALA A 28 19.53 0.50 29.30
C ALA A 28 18.07 0.79 28.92
N VAL A 29 17.40 1.70 29.65
CA VAL A 29 16.01 2.09 29.37
C VAL A 29 15.89 3.03 28.16
N THR A 30 16.93 3.81 27.83
CA THR A 30 16.95 4.66 26.63
C THR A 30 17.30 3.92 25.32
N ALA A 31 17.74 2.66 25.39
CA ALA A 31 18.25 1.92 24.24
C ALA A 31 17.17 1.34 23.30
N ASP A 32 15.89 1.40 23.67
CA ASP A 32 14.80 0.78 22.88
C ASP A 32 14.31 1.67 21.71
N ALA A 33 14.76 2.93 21.66
CA ALA A 33 14.36 3.94 20.69
C ALA A 33 15.15 3.90 19.37
N ALA A 34 15.26 2.73 18.71
CA ALA A 34 15.52 2.58 17.26
C ALA A 34 15.69 1.11 16.80
N ARG A 35 14.72 0.21 17.09
CA ARG A 35 14.64 -1.04 16.31
C ARG A 35 14.02 -0.77 14.95
N ALA A 36 14.86 -0.65 13.92
CA ALA A 36 14.41 -0.67 12.53
C ALA A 36 13.82 -2.05 12.18
N ASP A 37 12.76 -2.08 11.36
CA ASP A 37 12.15 -3.33 10.89
C ASP A 37 13.19 -4.20 10.19
N ARG A 38 13.29 -5.47 10.57
CA ARG A 38 14.20 -6.41 9.91
C ARG A 38 13.61 -6.87 8.57
N ARG A 39 14.21 -6.44 7.47
CA ARG A 39 13.72 -6.62 6.09
C ARG A 39 14.64 -7.58 5.32
N VAL A 40 14.10 -8.67 4.79
CA VAL A 40 14.86 -9.69 4.05
C VAL A 40 14.20 -10.06 2.72
N ALA A 41 15.01 -10.32 1.69
CA ALA A 41 14.55 -10.63 0.35
C ALA A 41 15.30 -11.81 -0.28
N LEU A 42 14.58 -12.65 -1.02
CA LEU A 42 15.11 -13.66 -1.92
C LEU A 42 14.64 -13.32 -3.34
N VAL A 43 15.57 -13.27 -4.29
CA VAL A 43 15.32 -12.88 -5.67
C VAL A 43 15.85 -13.97 -6.58
N ILE A 44 14.96 -14.60 -7.35
CA ILE A 44 15.28 -15.72 -8.24
C ILE A 44 14.89 -15.34 -9.67
N GLY A 45 15.84 -15.38 -10.60
CA GLY A 45 15.58 -15.21 -12.04
C GLY A 45 16.02 -16.45 -12.81
N ASN A 46 15.07 -17.21 -13.36
CA ASN A 46 15.36 -18.39 -14.19
C ASN A 46 15.17 -18.04 -15.68
N SER A 47 16.29 -17.86 -16.38
CA SER A 47 16.36 -17.44 -17.78
C SER A 47 16.90 -18.52 -18.73
N GLY A 48 17.95 -19.23 -18.31
CA GLY A 48 18.70 -20.20 -19.10
C GLY A 48 18.13 -21.61 -19.06
N TYR A 49 16.89 -21.80 -19.50
CA TYR A 49 16.25 -23.13 -19.57
C TYR A 49 16.97 -24.06 -20.54
N ARG A 50 17.15 -25.34 -20.15
CA ARG A 50 17.84 -26.36 -20.97
C ARG A 50 16.97 -26.98 -22.06
N THR A 51 15.65 -26.89 -21.94
CA THR A 51 14.67 -27.72 -22.67
C THR A 51 13.60 -26.91 -23.40
N VAL A 52 13.46 -25.63 -23.06
CA VAL A 52 12.49 -24.67 -23.59
C VAL A 52 13.19 -23.33 -23.88
N PRO A 53 12.59 -22.41 -24.64
CA PRO A 53 13.23 -21.14 -24.97
C PRO A 53 13.65 -20.35 -23.73
N SER A 54 14.76 -19.62 -23.84
CA SER A 54 15.25 -18.74 -22.77
C SER A 54 14.39 -17.49 -22.63
N LEU A 55 14.25 -16.99 -21.40
CA LEU A 55 13.60 -15.71 -21.09
C LEU A 55 14.68 -14.61 -20.90
N PRO A 56 14.95 -13.77 -21.92
CA PRO A 56 16.09 -12.85 -21.88
C PRO A 56 15.97 -11.74 -20.83
N ASN A 57 14.76 -11.24 -20.54
CA ASN A 57 14.60 -10.13 -19.59
C ASN A 57 14.59 -10.60 -18.14
N THR A 58 14.09 -11.81 -17.85
CA THR A 58 14.08 -12.43 -16.51
C THR A 58 15.40 -12.28 -15.72
N ALA A 59 16.57 -12.42 -16.36
CA ALA A 59 17.86 -12.24 -15.70
C ALA A 59 18.20 -10.76 -15.40
N ASN A 60 17.74 -9.82 -16.22
CA ASN A 60 17.84 -8.37 -15.98
C ASN A 60 16.88 -7.93 -14.87
N ASP A 61 15.67 -8.49 -14.88
CA ASP A 61 14.59 -8.19 -13.95
C ASP A 61 14.95 -8.59 -12.52
N ALA A 62 15.42 -9.82 -12.32
CA ALA A 62 15.96 -10.27 -11.03
C ALA A 62 17.13 -9.38 -10.54
N ARG A 63 18.06 -8.97 -11.41
CA ARG A 63 19.16 -8.07 -11.03
C ARG A 63 18.66 -6.68 -10.62
N ALA A 64 17.67 -6.14 -11.33
CA ALA A 64 17.08 -4.84 -11.00
C ALA A 64 16.30 -4.89 -9.67
N MET A 65 15.51 -5.93 -9.44
CA MET A 65 14.77 -6.11 -8.18
C MET A 65 15.68 -6.36 -6.98
N ALA A 66 16.77 -7.11 -7.12
CA ALA A 66 17.78 -7.25 -6.07
C ALA A 66 18.44 -5.89 -5.73
N THR A 67 18.70 -5.06 -6.74
CA THR A 67 19.21 -3.69 -6.55
C THR A 67 18.18 -2.81 -5.84
N LEU A 68 16.90 -2.90 -6.22
CA LEU A 68 15.80 -2.18 -5.57
C LEU A 68 15.70 -2.54 -4.09
N PHE A 69 15.65 -3.82 -3.71
CA PHE A 69 15.55 -4.21 -2.30
C PHE A 69 16.78 -3.77 -1.49
N THR A 70 17.97 -3.82 -2.09
CA THR A 70 19.20 -3.32 -1.45
C THR A 70 19.08 -1.82 -1.16
N ASN A 71 18.67 -1.03 -2.16
CA ASN A 71 18.48 0.42 -2.02
C ASN A 71 17.30 0.79 -1.08
N ALA A 72 16.31 -0.09 -0.94
CA ALA A 72 15.19 0.05 0.00
C ALA A 72 15.56 -0.22 1.47
N GLY A 73 16.82 -0.58 1.75
CA GLY A 73 17.31 -0.85 3.12
C GLY A 73 16.99 -2.25 3.63
N PHE A 74 16.91 -3.25 2.75
CA PHE A 74 16.82 -4.65 3.17
C PHE A 74 18.17 -5.13 3.74
N GLU A 75 18.13 -5.73 4.94
CA GLU A 75 19.30 -6.25 5.66
C GLU A 75 19.99 -7.39 4.88
N VAL A 76 19.19 -8.29 4.29
CA VAL A 76 19.68 -9.42 3.52
C VAL A 76 18.93 -9.52 2.21
N VAL A 77 19.65 -9.41 1.09
CA VAL A 77 19.11 -9.63 -0.26
C VAL A 77 19.87 -10.79 -0.91
N GLN A 78 19.21 -11.94 -1.02
CA GLN A 78 19.77 -13.13 -1.67
C GLN A 78 19.35 -13.16 -3.14
N ALA A 79 20.23 -12.71 -4.04
CA ALA A 79 20.04 -12.94 -5.48
C ALA A 79 20.50 -14.35 -5.88
N ARG A 80 19.75 -15.01 -6.76
CA ARG A 80 20.07 -16.28 -7.42
C ARG A 80 19.58 -16.25 -8.87
N SER A 81 20.28 -16.96 -9.74
CA SER A 81 19.93 -17.05 -11.16
C SER A 81 20.04 -18.49 -11.66
N ASP A 82 19.19 -18.82 -12.62
CA ASP A 82 19.19 -20.06 -13.39
C ASP A 82 19.23 -21.35 -12.55
N LEU A 83 18.47 -21.38 -11.45
CA LEU A 83 18.49 -22.48 -10.50
C LEU A 83 17.87 -23.76 -11.06
N GLY A 84 18.60 -24.87 -10.91
CA GLY A 84 18.05 -26.22 -11.04
C GLY A 84 17.24 -26.64 -9.80
N VAL A 85 16.44 -27.70 -9.92
CA VAL A 85 15.41 -28.06 -8.92
C VAL A 85 15.96 -28.28 -7.52
N LEU A 86 17.14 -28.90 -7.38
CA LEU A 86 17.78 -29.15 -6.10
C LEU A 86 18.25 -27.84 -5.44
N ASP A 87 18.89 -26.96 -6.20
CA ASP A 87 19.42 -25.70 -5.69
C ASP A 87 18.33 -24.67 -5.43
N PHE A 88 17.22 -24.71 -6.16
CA PHE A 88 16.00 -23.96 -5.82
C PHE A 88 15.43 -24.45 -4.48
N LYS A 89 15.21 -25.77 -4.33
CA LYS A 89 14.71 -26.38 -3.08
C LYS A 89 15.66 -26.14 -1.89
N ARG A 90 16.97 -25.94 -2.14
CA ARG A 90 18.00 -25.56 -1.15
C ARG A 90 17.96 -24.06 -0.83
N ALA A 91 17.94 -23.17 -1.82
CA ALA A 91 17.87 -21.72 -1.62
C ALA A 91 16.65 -21.28 -0.80
N LEU A 92 15.49 -21.94 -0.96
CA LEU A 92 14.32 -21.70 -0.11
C LEU A 92 14.55 -22.11 1.35
N ARG A 93 15.24 -23.23 1.59
CA ARG A 93 15.61 -23.67 2.96
C ARG A 93 16.62 -22.71 3.60
N ASP A 94 17.60 -22.25 2.84
CA ASP A 94 18.59 -21.30 3.31
C ASP A 94 17.97 -19.92 3.57
N PHE A 95 16.91 -19.56 2.85
CA PHE A 95 16.15 -18.33 3.12
C PHE A 95 15.26 -18.44 4.36
N MET A 96 14.66 -19.61 4.65
CA MET A 96 13.88 -19.82 5.89
C MET A 96 14.67 -19.45 7.15
N SER A 97 15.96 -19.82 7.23
CA SER A 97 16.80 -19.50 8.39
C SER A 97 17.12 -18.00 8.50
N VAL A 98 17.08 -17.27 7.38
CA VAL A 98 17.24 -15.81 7.33
C VAL A 98 15.95 -15.09 7.72
N VAL A 99 14.79 -15.64 7.35
CA VAL A 99 13.46 -15.09 7.69
C VAL A 99 13.13 -15.18 9.18
N THR A 100 13.72 -16.11 9.93
CA THR A 100 13.52 -16.21 11.38
C THR A 100 13.80 -14.87 12.07
N GLY A 101 12.77 -14.27 12.67
CA GLY A 101 12.85 -12.96 13.34
C GLY A 101 12.84 -11.74 12.42
N ALA A 102 12.52 -11.89 11.13
CA ALA A 102 12.27 -10.79 10.21
C ALA A 102 10.84 -10.22 10.35
N ASP A 103 10.70 -8.92 10.12
CA ASP A 103 9.42 -8.22 10.06
C ASP A 103 8.82 -8.29 8.66
N ILE A 104 9.66 -8.12 7.64
CA ILE A 104 9.27 -8.17 6.23
C ILE A 104 10.12 -9.22 5.53
N ALA A 105 9.48 -10.20 4.90
CA ALA A 105 10.10 -11.14 4.00
C ALA A 105 9.49 -11.03 2.60
N VAL A 106 10.34 -10.84 1.59
CA VAL A 106 9.94 -10.78 0.18
C VAL A 106 10.58 -11.91 -0.60
N VAL A 107 9.80 -12.62 -1.42
CA VAL A 107 10.34 -13.50 -2.48
C VAL A 107 9.91 -12.94 -3.82
N TYR A 108 10.87 -12.59 -4.65
CA TYR A 108 10.65 -12.27 -6.06
C TYR A 108 11.10 -13.46 -6.92
N TYR A 109 10.24 -13.90 -7.83
CA TYR A 109 10.57 -14.88 -8.86
C TYR A 109 10.21 -14.37 -10.24
N ALA A 110 11.15 -14.47 -11.18
CA ALA A 110 10.93 -14.34 -12.60
C ALA A 110 11.33 -15.63 -13.33
N GLY A 111 10.50 -16.05 -14.30
CA GLY A 111 10.71 -17.30 -15.04
C GLY A 111 9.42 -17.91 -15.60
N HIS A 112 9.42 -19.22 -15.83
CA HIS A 112 8.21 -19.99 -16.19
C HIS A 112 7.46 -20.51 -14.96
N GLY A 113 6.14 -20.51 -15.05
CA GLY A 113 5.25 -21.15 -14.07
C GLY A 113 4.13 -21.92 -14.75
N VAL A 114 3.60 -22.95 -14.08
CA VAL A 114 2.50 -23.81 -14.57
C VAL A 114 1.50 -24.11 -13.45
N GLU A 115 0.26 -24.41 -13.80
CA GLU A 115 -0.76 -24.92 -12.87
C GLU A 115 -1.14 -26.33 -13.28
N VAL A 116 -1.06 -27.26 -12.32
CA VAL A 116 -1.45 -28.65 -12.51
C VAL A 116 -2.39 -29.03 -11.37
N LYS A 117 -3.62 -29.44 -11.71
CA LYS A 117 -4.69 -29.78 -10.75
C LYS A 117 -5.01 -28.69 -9.72
N GLY A 118 -4.86 -27.41 -10.09
CA GLY A 118 -5.07 -26.27 -9.20
C GLY A 118 -3.88 -25.92 -8.29
N THR A 119 -2.76 -26.65 -8.39
CA THR A 119 -1.51 -26.32 -7.68
C THR A 119 -0.56 -25.56 -8.61
N ASN A 120 -0.02 -24.46 -8.09
CA ASN A 120 0.95 -23.61 -8.79
C ASN A 120 2.38 -24.11 -8.62
N TYR A 121 3.10 -24.26 -9.72
CA TYR A 121 4.49 -24.71 -9.76
C TYR A 121 5.36 -23.70 -10.51
N LEU A 122 6.51 -23.36 -9.93
CA LEU A 122 7.57 -22.59 -10.58
C LEU A 122 8.60 -23.54 -11.19
N ILE A 123 9.11 -23.20 -12.37
CA ILE A 123 9.92 -24.10 -13.19
C ILE A 123 11.44 -23.81 -13.04
N PRO A 124 12.23 -24.78 -12.56
CA PRO A 124 13.70 -24.75 -12.58
C PRO A 124 14.28 -24.86 -13.99
N THR A 125 15.53 -24.42 -14.19
CA THR A 125 16.18 -24.40 -15.51
C THR A 125 16.53 -25.79 -16.06
N ASP A 126 16.60 -26.80 -15.19
CA ASP A 126 16.91 -28.19 -15.53
C ASP A 126 15.67 -29.09 -15.74
N ALA A 127 14.47 -28.55 -15.53
CA ALA A 127 13.21 -29.26 -15.74
C ALA A 127 13.01 -29.68 -17.21
N LYS A 128 12.43 -30.87 -17.40
CA LYS A 128 12.11 -31.48 -18.69
C LYS A 128 10.62 -31.60 -18.91
N LEU A 129 9.86 -31.86 -17.85
CA LEU A 129 8.41 -32.02 -17.82
C LEU A 129 7.88 -32.88 -18.97
N ALA A 130 8.52 -34.03 -19.17
CA ALA A 130 8.23 -34.94 -20.28
C ALA A 130 6.82 -35.55 -20.16
N ARG A 131 6.34 -35.76 -18.94
CA ARG A 131 4.98 -36.20 -18.59
C ARG A 131 4.38 -35.25 -17.56
N ASP A 132 3.05 -35.22 -17.50
CA ASP A 132 2.30 -34.39 -16.57
C ASP A 132 2.65 -34.60 -15.08
N TYR A 133 2.91 -35.84 -14.68
CA TYR A 133 3.31 -36.17 -13.30
C TYR A 133 4.76 -35.81 -12.95
N ASP A 134 5.63 -35.58 -13.93
CA ASP A 134 7.03 -35.18 -13.68
C ASP A 134 7.13 -33.81 -12.97
N VAL A 135 6.03 -33.02 -12.98
CA VAL A 135 5.95 -31.71 -12.33
C VAL A 135 6.17 -31.77 -10.82
N GLU A 136 5.75 -32.84 -10.14
CA GLU A 136 5.85 -32.95 -8.69
C GLU A 136 7.32 -33.12 -8.24
N ASP A 137 8.12 -33.79 -9.05
CA ASP A 137 9.55 -34.02 -8.83
C ASP A 137 10.43 -32.87 -9.37
N GLU A 138 10.21 -32.47 -10.62
CA GLU A 138 11.08 -31.54 -11.36
C GLU A 138 10.76 -30.06 -11.12
N ALA A 139 9.58 -29.71 -10.59
CA ALA A 139 9.21 -28.32 -10.29
C ALA A 139 9.21 -27.99 -8.79
N VAL A 140 8.87 -26.73 -8.46
CA VAL A 140 8.76 -26.24 -7.08
C VAL A 140 7.36 -25.68 -6.85
N PRO A 141 6.53 -26.26 -5.96
CA PRO A 141 5.20 -25.73 -5.69
C PRO A 141 5.29 -24.38 -4.96
N LEU A 142 4.40 -23.46 -5.30
CA LEU A 142 4.34 -22.11 -4.73
C LEU A 142 4.13 -22.13 -3.21
N ASP A 143 3.39 -23.11 -2.69
CA ASP A 143 3.16 -23.29 -1.24
C ASP A 143 4.48 -23.44 -0.47
N ARG A 144 5.52 -24.02 -1.08
CA ARG A 144 6.85 -24.14 -0.48
C ARG A 144 7.56 -22.78 -0.33
N ILE A 145 7.20 -21.80 -1.15
CA ILE A 145 7.66 -20.41 -1.05
C ILE A 145 6.85 -19.66 0.01
N LEU A 146 5.54 -19.90 0.09
CA LEU A 146 4.71 -19.33 1.16
C LEU A 146 5.19 -19.83 2.53
N TRP A 147 5.50 -21.12 2.67
CA TRP A 147 6.15 -21.68 3.85
C TRP A 147 7.56 -21.12 4.10
N SER A 148 8.31 -20.74 3.06
CA SER A 148 9.66 -20.22 3.27
C SER A 148 9.69 -18.83 3.93
N ILE A 149 8.59 -18.08 3.84
CA ILE A 149 8.41 -16.76 4.44
C ILE A 149 7.48 -16.72 5.66
N GLU A 150 6.88 -17.85 6.05
CA GLU A 150 5.86 -17.93 7.09
C GLU A 150 6.31 -17.37 8.46
N GLN A 151 7.60 -17.39 8.77
CA GLN A 151 8.11 -16.84 10.04
C GLN A 151 8.21 -15.31 10.08
N ALA A 152 7.93 -14.59 8.98
CA ALA A 152 7.90 -13.13 9.00
C ALA A 152 6.66 -12.58 9.72
N ARG A 153 6.85 -11.49 10.47
CA ARG A 153 5.85 -10.94 11.41
C ARG A 153 4.81 -10.01 10.77
N THR A 154 5.27 -9.08 9.94
CA THR A 154 4.49 -7.91 9.50
C THR A 154 4.07 -8.00 8.04
N LEU A 155 4.96 -8.48 7.15
CA LEU A 155 4.66 -8.67 5.74
C LEU A 155 5.34 -9.92 5.19
N ARG A 156 4.54 -10.78 4.56
CA ARG A 156 4.95 -11.91 3.74
C ARG A 156 4.55 -11.61 2.31
N LEU A 157 5.50 -11.27 1.46
CA LEU A 157 5.22 -10.86 0.09
C LEU A 157 5.88 -11.81 -0.90
N VAL A 158 5.09 -12.41 -1.79
CA VAL A 158 5.59 -13.13 -2.96
C VAL A 158 5.23 -12.34 -4.21
N ILE A 159 6.21 -12.07 -5.08
CA ILE A 159 6.06 -11.40 -6.36
C ILE A 159 6.43 -12.40 -7.45
N LEU A 160 5.50 -12.68 -8.36
CA LEU A 160 5.61 -13.70 -9.39
C LEU A 160 5.54 -13.03 -10.77
N ASP A 161 6.70 -12.69 -11.31
CA ASP A 161 6.88 -12.22 -12.69
C ASP A 161 7.09 -13.42 -13.63
N ALA A 162 6.09 -14.31 -13.62
CA ALA A 162 6.17 -15.58 -14.32
C ALA A 162 5.31 -15.58 -15.59
N CYS A 163 5.93 -15.92 -16.72
CA CYS A 163 5.21 -16.18 -17.96
C CYS A 163 4.30 -17.40 -17.75
N ARG A 164 2.99 -17.19 -17.98
CA ARG A 164 1.94 -18.21 -17.86
C ARG A 164 1.69 -19.03 -19.14
N ASP A 165 2.41 -18.73 -20.22
CA ASP A 165 2.49 -19.69 -21.32
C ASP A 165 3.34 -20.89 -20.88
N ASN A 166 2.87 -22.10 -21.15
CA ASN A 166 3.51 -23.33 -20.71
C ASN A 166 4.24 -23.96 -21.92
N PRO A 167 5.54 -23.70 -22.10
CA PRO A 167 6.29 -24.15 -23.27
C PRO A 167 6.46 -25.67 -23.35
N PHE A 168 6.06 -26.41 -22.31
CA PHE A 168 6.06 -27.86 -22.26
C PHE A 168 4.77 -28.48 -22.83
N ILE A 169 3.68 -27.73 -23.02
CA ILE A 169 2.38 -28.29 -23.47
C ILE A 169 2.43 -29.02 -24.81
N GLY A 170 3.31 -28.61 -25.73
CA GLY A 170 3.53 -29.27 -27.02
C GLY A 170 4.51 -30.46 -26.98
N LYS A 171 5.19 -30.67 -25.84
CA LYS A 171 6.21 -31.72 -25.64
C LYS A 171 5.80 -32.76 -24.58
N MET A 172 4.93 -32.37 -23.66
CA MET A 172 4.48 -33.15 -22.51
C MET A 172 3.45 -34.21 -22.92
N GLN A 173 3.75 -35.47 -22.59
CA GLN A 173 2.81 -36.57 -22.68
C GLN A 173 1.78 -36.44 -21.56
N ARG A 174 0.51 -36.21 -21.93
CA ARG A 174 -0.62 -36.15 -20.99
C ARG A 174 -1.14 -37.55 -20.70
N THR A 175 -1.05 -37.97 -19.45
CA THR A 175 -1.61 -39.21 -18.92
C THR A 175 -3.12 -39.01 -18.64
N VAL A 176 -3.92 -40.06 -18.77
CA VAL A 176 -5.40 -39.98 -18.68
C VAL A 176 -5.90 -39.36 -17.36
N SER A 177 -5.10 -39.47 -16.29
CA SER A 177 -5.37 -38.99 -14.94
C SER A 177 -5.01 -37.51 -14.67
N MET A 178 -4.42 -36.75 -15.61
CA MET A 178 -4.14 -35.31 -15.42
C MET A 178 -4.60 -34.42 -16.58
N ARG A 179 -5.86 -34.57 -16.99
CA ARG A 179 -6.53 -33.65 -17.96
C ARG A 179 -6.64 -32.18 -17.51
N ALA A 180 -6.12 -31.82 -16.33
CA ALA A 180 -6.18 -30.49 -15.70
C ALA A 180 -4.80 -29.80 -15.59
N VAL A 181 -4.01 -29.83 -16.67
CA VAL A 181 -2.83 -28.95 -16.83
C VAL A 181 -3.30 -27.67 -17.49
N ALA A 182 -3.30 -26.56 -16.75
CA ALA A 182 -3.71 -25.24 -17.23
C ALA A 182 -2.50 -24.39 -17.66
N ASN A 183 -2.77 -23.32 -18.41
CA ASN A 183 -1.73 -22.39 -18.85
C ASN A 183 -1.33 -21.48 -17.67
N GLY A 184 -0.18 -21.79 -17.04
CA GLY A 184 0.44 -20.96 -16.01
C GLY A 184 -0.25 -20.97 -14.66
N LEU A 185 0.20 -20.12 -13.72
CA LEU A 185 -0.14 -20.10 -12.29
C LEU A 185 -1.56 -19.62 -11.91
N GLY A 186 -2.46 -20.49 -11.47
CA GLY A 186 -3.81 -20.20 -10.99
C GLY A 186 -3.95 -19.29 -9.77
N SER A 187 -5.19 -19.07 -9.34
CA SER A 187 -5.54 -18.27 -8.16
C SER A 187 -5.06 -18.95 -6.88
N VAL A 188 -4.44 -18.20 -5.96
CA VAL A 188 -4.04 -18.73 -4.64
C VAL A 188 -4.48 -17.76 -3.56
N GLU A 189 -5.34 -18.24 -2.66
CA GLU A 189 -5.75 -17.49 -1.47
C GLU A 189 -4.88 -17.92 -0.28
N PRO A 190 -4.00 -17.06 0.24
CA PRO A 190 -3.15 -17.40 1.38
C PRO A 190 -3.99 -17.69 2.64
N SER A 191 -3.77 -18.86 3.24
CA SER A 191 -4.45 -19.28 4.48
C SER A 191 -4.00 -18.49 5.72
N THR A 192 -2.94 -17.68 5.62
CA THR A 192 -2.39 -16.88 6.72
C THR A 192 -2.47 -15.39 6.42
N GLY A 193 -2.96 -14.61 7.41
CA GLY A 193 -2.98 -13.15 7.33
C GLY A 193 -1.58 -12.54 7.21
N ASN A 194 -1.53 -11.27 6.79
CA ASN A 194 -0.31 -10.53 6.46
C ASN A 194 0.49 -11.12 5.27
N THR A 195 -0.16 -11.92 4.44
CA THR A 195 0.43 -12.52 3.23
C THR A 195 -0.19 -11.91 1.98
N LEU A 196 0.67 -11.45 1.06
CA LEU A 196 0.30 -11.00 -0.28
C LEU A 196 1.03 -11.83 -1.33
N VAL A 197 0.31 -12.22 -2.39
CA VAL A 197 0.89 -12.84 -3.59
C VAL A 197 0.53 -11.99 -4.79
N ALA A 198 1.51 -11.27 -5.33
CA ALA A 198 1.36 -10.40 -6.50
C ALA A 198 1.80 -11.15 -7.76
N TYR A 199 0.88 -11.31 -8.70
CA TYR A 199 1.09 -11.94 -10.00
C TYR A 199 1.18 -10.88 -11.10
N ALA A 200 2.13 -11.06 -12.03
CA ALA A 200 2.25 -10.22 -13.22
C ALA A 200 1.01 -10.23 -14.13
N ALA A 201 0.21 -11.31 -14.07
CA ALA A 201 -1.03 -11.46 -14.83
C ALA A 201 -2.06 -12.27 -14.02
N LYS A 202 -3.33 -11.88 -14.09
CA LYS A 202 -4.46 -12.51 -13.40
C LYS A 202 -4.68 -13.99 -13.80
N ALA A 203 -5.49 -14.68 -13.00
CA ALA A 203 -5.98 -16.03 -13.29
C ALA A 203 -6.42 -16.21 -14.76
N GLY A 204 -5.84 -17.17 -15.47
CA GLY A 204 -6.16 -17.51 -16.87
C GLY A 204 -5.57 -16.59 -17.95
N SER A 205 -4.69 -15.63 -17.62
CA SER A 205 -4.05 -14.72 -18.60
C SER A 205 -2.52 -14.87 -18.63
N VAL A 206 -1.86 -14.34 -19.67
CA VAL A 206 -0.41 -14.49 -19.88
C VAL A 206 0.32 -13.18 -19.57
N ALA A 207 1.42 -13.27 -18.80
CA ALA A 207 2.39 -12.19 -18.63
C ALA A 207 3.44 -12.24 -19.76
N ALA A 208 3.85 -11.08 -20.27
CA ALA A 208 4.87 -10.95 -21.31
C ALA A 208 6.26 -10.68 -20.72
N ASP A 209 7.31 -11.35 -21.23
CA ASP A 209 8.72 -11.02 -20.91
C ASP A 209 9.13 -9.62 -21.42
N GLY A 210 8.34 -9.03 -22.33
CA GLY A 210 8.54 -7.68 -22.87
C GLY A 210 9.53 -7.60 -24.03
N VAL A 211 9.54 -6.44 -24.71
CA VAL A 211 10.49 -6.15 -25.82
C VAL A 211 11.57 -5.13 -25.44
N GLY A 212 11.49 -4.59 -24.22
CA GLY A 212 12.46 -3.65 -23.67
C GLY A 212 13.56 -4.35 -22.88
N ARG A 213 14.18 -3.61 -21.94
CA ARG A 213 15.20 -4.13 -21.01
C ARG A 213 14.62 -5.02 -19.90
N HIS A 214 13.32 -4.87 -19.64
CA HIS A 214 12.58 -5.41 -18.51
C HIS A 214 11.19 -5.87 -18.96
N SER A 215 10.59 -6.83 -18.25
CA SER A 215 9.17 -7.13 -18.41
C SER A 215 8.30 -5.89 -18.10
N PRO A 216 7.07 -5.77 -18.64
CA PRO A 216 6.17 -4.65 -18.31
C PRO A 216 5.86 -4.59 -16.81
N PHE A 217 5.75 -5.75 -16.14
CA PHE A 217 5.47 -5.83 -14.72
C PHE A 217 6.68 -5.39 -13.88
N THR A 218 7.89 -5.88 -14.19
CA THR A 218 9.09 -5.45 -13.47
C THR A 218 9.42 -3.98 -13.73
N ALA A 219 9.21 -3.46 -14.94
CA ALA A 219 9.35 -2.03 -15.21
C ALA A 219 8.45 -1.18 -14.26
N ALA A 220 7.18 -1.55 -14.13
CA ALA A 220 6.24 -0.86 -13.25
C ALA A 220 6.55 -1.06 -11.75
N LEU A 221 7.02 -2.25 -11.34
CA LEU A 221 7.48 -2.51 -9.97
C LEU A 221 8.66 -1.59 -9.60
N LEU A 222 9.62 -1.39 -10.51
CA LEU A 222 10.77 -0.51 -10.28
C LEU A 222 10.36 0.95 -10.11
N ASN A 223 9.30 1.40 -10.80
CA ASN A 223 8.77 2.76 -10.72
C ASN A 223 8.01 3.02 -9.41
N HIS A 224 7.22 2.05 -8.94
CA HIS A 224 6.24 2.28 -7.86
C HIS A 224 6.59 1.65 -6.51
N LEU A 225 7.42 0.60 -6.45
CA LEU A 225 7.88 0.04 -5.16
C LEU A 225 9.00 0.86 -4.51
N THR A 226 9.64 1.77 -5.25
CA THR A 226 10.70 2.67 -4.74
C THR A 226 10.16 3.89 -4.01
N GLU A 227 8.85 4.15 -4.04
CA GLU A 227 8.24 5.35 -3.46
C GLU A 227 8.29 5.34 -1.91
N PRO A 228 9.06 6.26 -1.28
CA PRO A 228 9.26 6.25 0.17
C PRO A 228 7.96 6.47 0.96
N GLY A 229 7.63 5.54 1.85
CA GLY A 229 6.44 5.61 2.70
C GLY A 229 5.13 5.21 2.01
N LEU A 230 5.13 4.84 0.72
CA LEU A 230 3.93 4.40 0.02
C LEU A 230 3.45 3.04 0.55
N ASP A 231 2.16 2.91 0.84
CA ASP A 231 1.57 1.62 1.21
C ASP A 231 1.67 0.62 0.05
N VAL A 232 2.12 -0.60 0.34
CA VAL A 232 2.35 -1.66 -0.64
C VAL A 232 1.10 -2.02 -1.46
N ARG A 233 -0.11 -1.89 -0.90
CA ARG A 233 -1.38 -2.12 -1.64
C ARG A 233 -1.63 -1.02 -2.67
N ILE A 234 -1.31 0.24 -2.32
CA ILE A 234 -1.41 1.37 -3.25
C ILE A 234 -0.32 1.27 -4.32
N ALA A 235 0.90 0.87 -3.94
CA ALA A 235 1.98 0.63 -4.89
C ALA A 235 1.58 -0.44 -5.93
N PHE A 236 1.07 -1.60 -5.51
CA PHE A 236 0.59 -2.61 -6.45
C PHE A 236 -0.63 -2.16 -7.28
N GLY A 237 -1.49 -1.29 -6.73
CA GLY A 237 -2.56 -0.65 -7.52
C GLY A 237 -1.99 0.15 -8.69
N ARG A 238 -0.97 0.98 -8.45
CA ARG A 238 -0.28 1.75 -9.49
C ARG A 238 0.45 0.85 -10.50
N VAL A 239 1.13 -0.19 -10.03
CA VAL A 239 1.77 -1.20 -10.88
C VAL A 239 0.76 -1.84 -11.84
N ARG A 240 -0.43 -2.21 -11.35
CA ARG A 240 -1.49 -2.76 -12.20
C ARG A 240 -1.92 -1.75 -13.25
N ASP A 241 -2.18 -0.51 -12.86
CA ASP A 241 -2.68 0.54 -13.74
C ASP A 241 -1.64 0.92 -14.83
N GLU A 242 -0.35 0.97 -14.47
CA GLU A 242 0.76 1.16 -15.43
C GLU A 242 0.88 -0.02 -16.42
N VAL A 243 0.81 -1.27 -15.95
CA VAL A 243 0.90 -2.45 -16.83
C VAL A 243 -0.31 -2.55 -17.77
N LEU A 244 -1.51 -2.24 -17.29
CA LEU A 244 -2.70 -2.15 -18.13
C LEU A 244 -2.51 -1.09 -19.23
N GLN A 245 -1.96 0.08 -18.89
CA GLN A 245 -1.67 1.13 -19.87
C GLN A 245 -0.58 0.70 -20.88
N ALA A 246 0.55 0.16 -20.38
CA ALA A 246 1.70 -0.22 -21.20
C ALA A 246 1.43 -1.41 -22.14
N THR A 247 0.52 -2.31 -21.77
CA THR A 247 0.17 -3.50 -22.56
C THR A 247 -1.14 -3.37 -23.34
N GLY A 248 -1.79 -2.20 -23.33
CA GLY A 248 -3.08 -2.00 -23.99
C GLY A 248 -4.19 -2.90 -23.41
N SER A 249 -4.15 -3.14 -22.10
CA SER A 249 -4.98 -4.07 -21.35
C SER A 249 -4.86 -5.55 -21.72
N ALA A 250 -3.79 -5.95 -22.44
CA ALA A 250 -3.51 -7.36 -22.73
C ALA A 250 -3.03 -8.13 -21.49
N GLN A 251 -2.37 -7.45 -20.54
CA GLN A 251 -1.88 -8.01 -19.28
C GLN A 251 -2.45 -7.21 -18.11
N GLU A 252 -3.02 -7.90 -17.12
CA GLU A 252 -3.61 -7.30 -15.92
C GLU A 252 -2.99 -7.96 -14.68
N PRO A 253 -2.07 -7.28 -13.96
CA PRO A 253 -1.54 -7.77 -12.70
C PRO A 253 -2.63 -7.94 -11.63
N PHE A 254 -2.45 -8.92 -10.74
CA PHE A 254 -3.42 -9.20 -9.68
C PHE A 254 -2.72 -9.56 -8.37
N VAL A 255 -3.29 -9.15 -7.24
CA VAL A 255 -2.77 -9.44 -5.90
C VAL A 255 -3.81 -10.20 -5.10
N TYR A 256 -3.40 -11.33 -4.52
CA TYR A 256 -4.21 -12.16 -3.62
C TYR A 256 -3.74 -12.05 -2.17
N GLY A 257 -4.62 -12.43 -1.23
CA GLY A 257 -4.39 -12.34 0.20
C GLY A 257 -4.71 -10.99 0.81
N SER A 258 -4.32 -10.82 2.08
CA SER A 258 -4.74 -9.68 2.88
C SER A 258 -3.67 -9.21 3.86
N LEU A 259 -3.65 -7.89 4.11
CA LEU A 259 -2.88 -7.24 5.16
C LEU A 259 -3.81 -6.62 6.20
N GLY A 260 -3.31 -6.46 7.42
CA GLY A 260 -3.97 -5.66 8.44
C GLY A 260 -4.19 -4.19 8.07
N GLY A 261 -4.89 -3.45 8.94
CA GLY A 261 -5.23 -2.04 8.71
C GLY A 261 -4.07 -1.05 8.82
N THR A 262 -2.87 -1.51 9.19
CA THR A 262 -1.66 -0.66 9.25
C THR A 262 -1.12 -0.35 7.87
N THR A 263 -0.50 0.82 7.71
CA THR A 263 0.29 1.15 6.52
C THR A 263 1.57 0.33 6.51
N VAL A 264 1.86 -0.38 5.41
CA VAL A 264 3.09 -1.17 5.25
C VAL A 264 3.80 -0.72 3.99
N SER A 265 5.02 -0.18 4.13
CA SER A 265 5.83 0.30 3.00
C SER A 265 7.16 -0.44 2.89
N LEU A 266 7.58 -0.74 1.66
CA LEU A 266 8.85 -1.42 1.37
C LEU A 266 10.06 -0.48 1.53
N VAL A 267 9.90 0.81 1.22
CA VAL A 267 10.90 1.87 1.43
C VAL A 267 10.43 2.74 2.61
N PRO A 268 11.17 2.85 3.71
CA PRO A 268 10.79 3.72 4.82
C PRO A 268 10.55 5.16 4.37
N ALA A 269 9.51 5.80 4.91
CA ALA A 269 9.30 7.23 4.69
C ALA A 269 10.52 8.02 5.21
N PRO A 270 10.94 9.12 4.55
CA PRO A 270 11.97 9.99 5.09
C PRO A 270 11.51 10.48 6.45
N GLN A 271 12.29 10.21 7.50
CA GLN A 271 11.98 10.73 8.82
C GLN A 271 12.01 12.25 8.73
N ALA A 272 10.87 12.90 8.99
CA ALA A 272 10.83 14.35 9.08
C ALA A 272 11.85 14.78 10.15
N PRO A 273 12.67 15.82 9.90
CA PRO A 273 13.63 16.29 10.89
C PRO A 273 12.88 16.60 12.20
N PRO A 274 13.44 16.23 13.36
CA PRO A 274 12.74 16.33 14.63
C PRO A 274 12.26 17.77 14.83
N VAL A 275 10.93 17.93 14.97
CA VAL A 275 10.31 19.23 15.18
C VAL A 275 10.75 19.74 16.54
N VAL A 276 11.76 20.62 16.57
CA VAL A 276 12.30 21.20 17.79
C VAL A 276 11.18 21.96 18.50
N GLY A 277 10.86 21.53 19.71
CA GLY A 277 9.74 22.11 20.46
C GLY A 277 9.99 23.58 20.81
N PRO A 278 8.94 24.41 21.01
CA PRO A 278 9.12 25.82 21.36
C PRO A 278 9.98 26.05 22.62
N ARG A 279 9.98 25.10 23.56
CA ARG A 279 10.82 25.14 24.77
C ARG A 279 12.30 24.81 24.50
N ASP A 280 12.57 23.98 23.50
CA ASP A 280 13.92 23.58 23.13
C ASP A 280 14.58 24.69 22.30
N LEU A 281 13.83 25.30 21.37
CA LEU A 281 14.24 26.53 20.68
C LEU A 281 14.62 27.67 21.64
N GLN A 282 13.82 27.87 22.71
CA GLN A 282 14.12 28.86 23.73
C GLN A 282 15.42 28.54 24.47
N ARG A 283 15.65 27.29 24.86
CA ARG A 283 16.87 26.86 25.57
C ARG A 283 18.13 27.00 24.72
N ASP A 284 18.06 26.62 23.45
CA ASP A 284 19.16 26.75 22.50
C ASP A 284 19.51 28.24 22.27
N TYR A 285 18.49 29.11 22.21
CA TYR A 285 18.68 30.56 22.11
C TYR A 285 19.29 31.14 23.40
N GLU A 286 18.79 30.77 24.59
CA GLU A 286 19.34 31.17 25.89
C GLU A 286 20.80 30.73 26.05
N LEU A 287 21.19 29.56 25.51
CA LEU A 287 22.57 29.10 25.49
C LEU A 287 23.45 29.98 24.58
N ALA A 288 22.96 30.36 23.39
CA ALA A 288 23.66 31.28 22.51
C ALA A 288 23.82 32.67 23.15
N GLU A 289 22.81 33.18 23.87
CA GLU A 289 22.92 34.43 24.63
C GLU A 289 23.94 34.36 25.77
N ARG A 290 24.07 33.22 26.47
CA ARG A 290 25.11 33.03 27.51
C ARG A 290 26.52 33.03 26.94
N VAL A 291 26.71 32.53 25.73
CA VAL A 291 28.03 32.58 25.05
C VAL A 291 28.30 33.97 24.48
N GLY A 292 27.28 34.64 23.94
CA GLY A 292 27.34 36.07 23.60
C GLY A 292 28.25 36.42 22.41
N THR A 293 28.60 35.45 21.56
CA THR A 293 29.44 35.65 20.37
C THR A 293 28.66 35.45 19.07
N VAL A 294 29.13 36.08 17.98
CA VAL A 294 28.55 35.90 16.64
C VAL A 294 28.47 34.43 16.26
N ALA A 295 29.57 33.68 16.43
CA ALA A 295 29.64 32.25 16.14
C ALA A 295 28.60 31.40 16.92
N ALA A 296 28.23 31.79 18.14
CA ALA A 296 27.21 31.08 18.92
C ALA A 296 25.81 31.27 18.32
N PHE A 297 25.46 32.50 17.92
CA PHE A 297 24.20 32.78 17.23
C PHE A 297 24.16 32.22 15.80
N GLU A 298 25.29 32.18 15.09
CA GLU A 298 25.40 31.48 13.80
C GLU A 298 25.19 29.97 13.95
N THR A 299 25.75 29.35 14.99
CA THR A 299 25.54 27.93 15.32
C THR A 299 24.07 27.64 15.66
N PHE A 300 23.41 28.57 16.38
CA PHE A 300 21.97 28.50 16.61
C PHE A 300 21.18 28.58 15.29
N LEU A 301 21.48 29.56 14.42
CA LEU A 301 20.79 29.76 13.15
C LEU A 301 21.00 28.62 12.14
N ALA A 302 22.16 27.96 12.18
CA ALA A 302 22.43 26.78 11.35
C ALA A 302 21.53 25.59 11.70
N ARG A 303 21.01 25.53 12.93
CA ARG A 303 20.03 24.53 13.38
C ARG A 303 18.59 25.05 13.25
N ASN A 304 18.38 26.33 13.54
CA ASN A 304 17.09 26.97 13.72
C ASN A 304 16.96 28.20 12.79
N GLY A 305 16.87 27.96 11.48
CA GLY A 305 16.94 29.01 10.45
C GLY A 305 15.71 29.92 10.31
N THR A 306 14.59 29.63 10.98
CA THR A 306 13.32 30.35 10.85
C THR A 306 12.60 30.53 12.19
N GLY A 307 11.75 31.57 12.28
CA GLY A 307 10.91 31.85 13.46
C GLY A 307 11.47 32.94 14.39
N PHE A 308 10.73 33.22 15.46
CA PHE A 308 10.96 34.36 16.35
C PHE A 308 12.39 34.43 16.92
N TYR A 309 12.91 33.31 17.44
CA TYR A 309 14.27 33.24 17.97
C TYR A 309 15.36 33.34 16.89
N ALA A 310 15.06 33.00 15.62
CA ALA A 310 15.97 33.19 14.51
C ALA A 310 16.13 34.70 14.19
N GLU A 311 15.03 35.46 14.17
CA GLU A 311 15.11 36.92 13.99
C GLU A 311 15.85 37.60 15.15
N LEU A 312 15.62 37.17 16.39
CA LEU A 312 16.39 37.62 17.55
C LEU A 312 17.89 37.32 17.42
N ALA A 313 18.25 36.10 17.01
CA ALA A 313 19.66 35.72 16.83
C ALA A 313 20.35 36.55 15.75
N ARG A 314 19.68 36.83 14.61
CA ARG A 314 20.19 37.76 13.58
C ARG A 314 20.38 39.18 14.11
N ALA A 315 19.45 39.68 14.91
CA ALA A 315 19.57 40.99 15.55
C ALA A 315 20.74 41.06 16.54
N GLN A 316 21.00 40.00 17.31
CA GLN A 316 22.16 39.93 18.21
C GLN A 316 23.48 39.87 17.41
N ILE A 317 23.53 39.13 16.29
CA ILE A 317 24.71 39.12 15.39
C ILE A 317 25.01 40.53 14.89
N ALA A 318 24.01 41.25 14.35
CA ALA A 318 24.18 42.62 13.87
C ALA A 318 24.70 43.57 14.96
N LYS A 319 24.12 43.48 16.17
CA LYS A 319 24.54 44.27 17.33
C LYS A 319 25.98 43.97 17.79
N LEU A 320 26.41 42.71 17.70
CA LEU A 320 27.77 42.31 18.05
C LEU A 320 28.79 42.71 16.98
N SER A 321 28.45 42.57 15.69
CA SER A 321 29.33 43.01 14.59
C SER A 321 29.48 44.53 14.55
N GLU A 322 28.42 45.30 14.83
CA GLU A 322 28.51 46.75 14.99
C GLU A 322 29.41 47.18 16.16
N ARG A 323 29.35 46.47 17.29
CA ARG A 323 30.23 46.74 18.45
C ARG A 323 31.70 46.44 18.13
N ALA A 324 31.97 45.37 17.41
CA ALA A 324 33.31 45.04 16.93
C ALA A 324 33.84 46.11 15.95
N ALA A 325 33.00 46.57 15.01
CA ALA A 325 33.36 47.61 14.04
C ALA A 325 33.60 48.99 14.70
N LYS A 326 32.97 49.28 15.83
CA LYS A 326 33.09 50.54 16.59
C LYS A 326 34.19 50.54 17.65
N GLY A 327 35.06 49.52 17.69
CA GLY A 327 36.24 49.50 18.56
C GLY A 327 35.96 49.40 20.06
N GLY A 328 34.83 48.81 20.45
CA GLY A 328 34.51 48.58 21.87
C GLY A 328 35.49 47.60 22.53
N PRO A 329 35.72 47.72 23.86
CA PRO A 329 36.67 46.85 24.57
C PRO A 329 36.26 45.38 24.41
N ALA A 330 37.25 44.53 24.12
CA ALA A 330 37.04 43.10 23.87
C ALA A 330 36.31 42.44 25.04
N ALA A 331 35.25 41.68 24.74
CA ALA A 331 34.60 40.83 25.73
C ALA A 331 35.61 39.83 26.31
N PRO A 332 35.49 39.43 27.59
CA PRO A 332 36.43 38.49 28.19
C PRO A 332 36.43 37.19 27.39
N VAL A 333 37.60 36.79 26.88
CA VAL A 333 37.80 35.46 26.32
C VAL A 333 37.60 34.47 27.46
N VAL A 334 36.46 33.77 27.48
CA VAL A 334 36.24 32.65 28.39
C VAL A 334 37.28 31.58 28.05
N PRO A 335 38.22 31.26 28.95
CA PRO A 335 39.23 30.25 28.65
C PRO A 335 38.56 28.89 28.49
N THR A 336 38.99 28.13 27.48
CA THR A 336 38.64 26.71 27.36
C THR A 336 39.10 25.97 28.61
N ALA A 337 38.14 25.44 29.38
CA ALA A 337 38.43 24.72 30.61
C ALA A 337 39.14 23.38 30.31
N PRO A 338 40.32 23.11 30.90
CA PRO A 338 40.85 21.76 31.02
C PRO A 338 40.00 20.95 32.00
N ALA A 339 40.14 19.63 31.96
CA ALA A 339 39.38 18.70 32.80
C ALA A 339 39.49 18.98 34.32
N VAL A 340 38.37 18.87 35.02
CA VAL A 340 38.29 18.88 36.49
C VAL A 340 38.32 17.44 37.00
N PRO A 341 38.98 17.17 38.15
CA PRO A 341 38.20 16.53 39.22
C PRO A 341 38.44 17.12 40.62
N ALA A 342 37.44 16.89 41.49
CA ALA A 342 37.39 17.09 42.94
C ALA A 342 37.42 18.57 43.46
N ALA A 343 36.32 19.19 43.90
CA ALA A 343 35.42 18.91 45.06
C ALA A 343 35.79 19.74 46.33
N PRO A 344 35.05 19.68 47.47
CA PRO A 344 33.79 20.43 47.62
C PRO A 344 33.65 21.21 48.96
N VAL A 345 32.98 22.37 48.95
CA VAL A 345 32.53 23.10 50.18
C VAL A 345 31.17 23.76 49.85
N VAL A 346 30.00 23.19 50.19
CA VAL A 346 29.30 23.10 51.49
C VAL A 346 28.39 24.31 51.80
N ALA A 347 27.15 23.99 52.17
CA ALA A 347 26.13 24.78 52.88
C ALA A 347 25.37 25.92 52.16
N ALA A 348 24.05 25.71 52.08
CA ALA A 348 22.98 26.73 52.10
C ALA A 348 22.92 27.41 53.52
N PRO A 349 21.94 28.27 53.91
CA PRO A 349 20.63 28.65 53.34
C PRO A 349 20.52 30.20 53.14
N VAL A 350 19.39 30.91 52.90
CA VAL A 350 18.06 30.92 53.54
C VAL A 350 16.99 31.57 52.64
N VAL A 351 15.80 30.97 52.69
CA VAL A 351 14.43 31.49 52.49
C VAL A 351 14.23 33.02 52.35
N ALA A 352 13.46 33.41 51.32
CA ALA A 352 12.47 34.50 51.40
C ALA A 352 11.27 34.18 50.50
N THR A 353 10.06 34.46 50.96
CA THR A 353 8.78 33.97 50.39
C THR A 353 7.87 35.09 49.92
N VAL A 354 7.14 34.85 48.80
CA VAL A 354 5.76 35.34 48.53
C VAL A 354 5.66 36.87 48.24
N PRO A 355 4.77 37.36 47.33
CA PRO A 355 3.43 36.84 47.04
C PRO A 355 3.06 36.52 45.59
N ALA A 356 1.99 35.74 45.47
CA ALA A 356 1.25 35.51 44.24
C ALA A 356 0.40 36.75 43.90
N ALA A 357 0.42 37.16 42.62
CA ALA A 357 -0.58 38.04 42.04
C ALA A 357 -1.49 37.22 41.13
N VAL A 358 -2.78 37.15 41.46
CA VAL A 358 -3.80 36.51 40.62
C VAL A 358 -4.08 37.42 39.43
N MET A 359 -3.84 36.92 38.21
CA MET A 359 -4.35 37.56 36.99
C MET A 359 -4.85 36.49 36.03
N GLN A 360 -6.17 36.40 35.89
CA GLN A 360 -6.84 35.54 34.91
C GLN A 360 -6.73 36.14 33.51
N PRO A 361 -6.23 35.41 32.51
CA PRO A 361 -6.44 35.74 31.10
C PRO A 361 -7.82 35.24 30.61
N PRO A 362 -8.40 35.84 29.56
CA PRO A 362 -9.75 35.55 29.11
C PRO A 362 -9.87 34.21 28.38
N ARG A 363 -11.07 33.61 28.43
CA ARG A 363 -11.45 32.47 27.58
C ARG A 363 -11.66 32.93 26.13
N LEU A 364 -10.87 32.39 25.20
CA LEU A 364 -11.19 32.36 23.77
C LEU A 364 -11.10 30.92 23.28
N VAL A 365 -12.15 30.45 22.61
CA VAL A 365 -12.31 29.04 22.22
C VAL A 365 -12.05 28.89 20.71
N PRO A 366 -10.98 28.20 20.29
CA PRO A 366 -10.75 27.92 18.87
C PRO A 366 -11.58 26.70 18.45
N GLY A 367 -12.77 26.92 17.89
CA GLY A 367 -13.62 25.82 17.39
C GLY A 367 -14.83 26.20 16.53
N ALA A 368 -15.41 27.39 16.70
CA ALA A 368 -16.74 27.71 16.15
C ALA A 368 -16.84 27.84 14.62
N ALA A 369 -15.75 28.19 13.91
CA ALA A 369 -15.82 28.48 12.47
C ALA A 369 -15.75 27.22 11.56
N ALA A 370 -15.09 26.15 12.01
CA ALA A 370 -14.93 24.93 11.20
C ALA A 370 -16.18 24.02 11.26
N SER A 371 -16.87 23.97 12.41
CA SER A 371 -18.10 23.20 12.61
C SER A 371 -19.26 23.68 11.72
N ASP A 372 -19.30 24.97 11.42
CA ASP A 372 -20.43 25.62 10.74
C ASP A 372 -20.44 25.38 9.21
N LEU A 373 -19.33 24.88 8.65
CA LEU A 373 -19.20 24.53 7.24
C LEU A 373 -19.44 23.03 7.01
N ALA A 374 -18.97 22.17 7.93
CA ALA A 374 -19.33 20.75 7.97
C ALA A 374 -20.84 20.54 8.12
N CYS A 375 -21.49 21.27 9.04
CA CYS A 375 -22.93 21.08 9.29
C CYS A 375 -23.86 21.50 8.15
N ARG A 376 -23.41 22.39 7.25
CA ARG A 376 -24.16 22.70 6.01
C ARG A 376 -24.07 21.56 5.00
N ARG A 377 -22.86 21.01 4.78
CA ARG A 377 -22.61 19.89 3.86
C ARG A 377 -23.43 18.64 4.22
N ASP A 378 -23.47 18.28 5.50
CA ASP A 378 -24.08 17.02 5.93
C ASP A 378 -25.63 17.10 5.97
N ARG A 379 -26.19 18.30 6.20
CA ARG A 379 -27.63 18.57 6.10
C ARG A 379 -28.16 18.35 4.68
N GLU A 380 -27.35 18.64 3.66
CA GLU A 380 -27.73 18.47 2.25
C GLU A 380 -27.56 17.02 1.76
N ARG A 381 -26.59 16.26 2.28
CA ARG A 381 -26.52 14.81 2.04
C ARG A 381 -27.72 14.07 2.68
N LEU A 382 -28.18 14.52 3.85
CA LEU A 382 -29.34 13.94 4.54
C LEU A 382 -30.68 14.21 3.83
N SER A 383 -30.84 15.35 3.14
CA SER A 383 -32.08 15.60 2.39
C SER A 383 -32.19 14.74 1.13
N ARG A 384 -31.07 14.46 0.45
CA ARG A 384 -31.03 13.57 -0.73
C ARG A 384 -31.40 12.13 -0.36
N LEU A 385 -30.84 11.59 0.72
CA LEU A 385 -31.10 10.21 1.19
C LEU A 385 -32.48 9.99 1.83
N ARG A 386 -33.25 11.06 2.06
CA ARG A 386 -34.67 10.97 2.44
C ARG A 386 -35.62 10.89 1.25
N ALA A 387 -35.15 11.25 0.04
CA ALA A 387 -35.93 11.16 -1.19
C ALA A 387 -35.70 9.82 -1.90
N ASP A 388 -34.49 9.28 -1.84
CA ASP A 388 -34.14 7.94 -2.36
C ASP A 388 -33.21 7.21 -1.35
N PRO A 389 -33.75 6.29 -0.52
CA PRO A 389 -33.02 5.71 0.60
C PRO A 389 -32.15 4.52 0.19
N VAL A 390 -30.94 4.78 -0.31
CA VAL A 390 -29.92 3.76 -0.56
C VAL A 390 -29.22 3.38 0.76
N ALA A 391 -29.39 2.13 1.22
CA ALA A 391 -28.91 1.67 2.52
C ALA A 391 -27.41 1.91 2.76
N ASP A 392 -26.58 1.66 1.74
CA ASP A 392 -25.13 1.89 1.81
C ASP A 392 -24.75 3.37 1.92
N GLU A 393 -25.53 4.28 1.31
CA GLU A 393 -25.28 5.71 1.42
C GLU A 393 -25.76 6.29 2.76
N VAL A 394 -26.82 5.74 3.36
CA VAL A 394 -27.25 6.10 4.73
C VAL A 394 -26.18 5.67 5.75
N LEU A 395 -25.66 4.45 5.62
CA LEU A 395 -24.52 3.94 6.41
C LEU A 395 -23.22 4.72 6.18
N ARG A 396 -23.06 5.31 5.00
CA ARG A 396 -21.91 6.17 4.66
C ARG A 396 -22.06 7.56 5.25
N LEU A 397 -23.25 8.16 5.19
CA LEU A 397 -23.53 9.46 5.81
C LEU A 397 -23.44 9.41 7.35
N GLU A 398 -23.84 8.30 7.99
CA GLU A 398 -23.70 8.14 9.44
C GLU A 398 -22.23 8.11 9.89
N ARG A 399 -21.34 7.58 9.03
CA ARG A 399 -19.88 7.49 9.27
C ARG A 399 -19.12 8.76 8.88
N GLU A 400 -19.57 9.49 7.86
CA GLU A 400 -18.92 10.70 7.35
C GLU A 400 -19.49 12.00 7.95
N LEU A 401 -20.29 11.89 9.02
CA LEU A 401 -20.98 13.00 9.68
C LEU A 401 -20.02 13.90 10.49
N GLY A 402 -19.90 15.16 10.11
CA GLY A 402 -19.19 16.21 10.83
C GLY A 402 -20.09 17.12 11.67
N CYS A 403 -21.40 16.87 11.75
CA CYS A 403 -22.35 17.65 12.55
C CYS A 403 -23.17 16.80 13.52
N GLU A 404 -22.72 16.77 14.78
CA GLU A 404 -23.30 15.97 15.87
C GLU A 404 -24.83 16.12 16.04
N PRO A 405 -25.45 17.33 15.95
CA PRO A 405 -26.91 17.49 16.00
C PRO A 405 -27.73 16.70 14.95
N LEU A 406 -27.12 16.25 13.86
CA LEU A 406 -27.81 15.46 12.82
C LEU A 406 -27.74 13.95 13.06
N ARG A 407 -26.89 13.48 13.98
CA ARG A 407 -26.56 12.06 14.15
C ARG A 407 -27.78 11.20 14.50
N ALA A 408 -28.61 11.65 15.44
CA ALA A 408 -29.87 11.01 15.82
C ALA A 408 -30.97 11.02 14.73
N GLN A 409 -30.75 11.70 13.61
CA GLN A 409 -31.64 11.67 12.45
C GLN A 409 -31.16 10.68 11.37
N VAL A 410 -29.86 10.40 11.28
CA VAL A 410 -29.30 9.41 10.35
C VAL A 410 -29.45 8.00 10.91
N VAL A 411 -29.21 7.80 12.21
CA VAL A 411 -29.42 6.50 12.90
C VAL A 411 -30.85 5.98 12.69
N ARG A 412 -31.87 6.85 12.86
CA ARG A 412 -33.28 6.47 12.62
C ARG A 412 -33.59 6.12 11.17
N LEU A 413 -32.88 6.71 10.20
CA LEU A 413 -33.03 6.40 8.77
C LEU A 413 -32.39 5.05 8.42
N ARG A 414 -31.31 4.66 9.12
CA ARG A 414 -30.70 3.32 9.02
C ARG A 414 -31.60 2.26 9.66
N GLU A 415 -32.14 2.52 10.85
CA GLU A 415 -32.95 1.55 11.60
C GLU A 415 -34.24 1.15 10.87
N SER A 416 -34.75 1.99 9.96
CA SER A 416 -35.83 1.64 9.03
C SER A 416 -35.43 0.72 7.86
N GLY A 417 -34.18 0.23 7.77
CA GLY A 417 -33.62 -0.38 6.55
C GLY A 417 -32.87 -1.72 6.70
N GLY A 418 -33.29 -2.65 7.58
CA GLY A 418 -32.46 -3.82 7.93
C GLY A 418 -33.10 -5.16 8.37
N GLY A 419 -34.23 -5.60 7.79
CA GLY A 419 -34.53 -7.04 7.53
C GLY A 419 -35.00 -8.02 8.64
N ALA A 420 -36.30 -8.35 8.64
CA ALA A 420 -36.92 -9.67 8.97
C ALA A 420 -38.43 -9.59 8.58
N ALA A 421 -38.98 -10.35 7.62
CA ALA A 421 -39.30 -11.79 7.59
C ALA A 421 -40.73 -12.16 8.10
N ALA A 422 -41.39 -13.06 7.35
CA ALA A 422 -42.66 -13.76 7.62
C ALA A 422 -44.01 -13.00 7.46
N ALA A 423 -44.99 -13.71 6.87
CA ALA A 423 -46.39 -13.30 6.69
C ALA A 423 -47.24 -13.60 7.95
N PRO A 424 -48.51 -13.10 8.04
CA PRO A 424 -49.61 -13.86 7.44
C PRO A 424 -50.82 -13.07 6.86
N ALA A 425 -51.50 -13.72 5.91
CA ALA A 425 -52.96 -13.79 5.66
C ALA A 425 -53.87 -12.53 5.69
N LEU A 426 -54.55 -12.25 4.56
CA LEU A 426 -55.98 -12.59 4.33
C LEU A 426 -56.51 -12.10 2.95
N ALA A 427 -57.62 -12.73 2.51
CA ALA A 427 -58.56 -12.45 1.40
C ALA A 427 -58.65 -11.00 0.84
N SER A 428 -59.01 -10.70 -0.42
CA SER A 428 -59.43 -11.49 -1.61
C SER A 428 -59.33 -10.54 -2.87
N GLU A 429 -59.86 -10.75 -4.10
CA GLU A 429 -60.85 -11.71 -4.63
C GLU A 429 -60.70 -12.06 -6.14
N ALA A 430 -61.74 -11.85 -6.97
CA ALA A 430 -61.99 -12.51 -8.25
C ALA A 430 -61.89 -11.63 -9.52
N ALA A 431 -62.01 -12.33 -10.67
CA ALA A 431 -62.56 -11.87 -11.97
C ALA A 431 -61.63 -11.22 -13.03
N ARG A 432 -61.32 -12.04 -14.06
CA ARG A 432 -61.29 -11.67 -15.50
C ARG A 432 -62.70 -11.17 -15.95
N PRO A 433 -62.93 -10.47 -17.09
CA PRO A 433 -62.23 -10.70 -18.37
C PRO A 433 -62.08 -9.54 -19.41
N ALA A 434 -61.33 -9.86 -20.49
CA ALA A 434 -61.57 -9.56 -21.92
C ALA A 434 -61.42 -8.13 -22.53
N ALA A 435 -61.05 -8.20 -23.83
CA ALA A 435 -61.37 -7.33 -24.97
C ALA A 435 -60.38 -6.22 -25.43
N LEU A 436 -60.11 -6.33 -26.74
CA LEU A 436 -59.37 -5.47 -27.68
C LEU A 436 -60.22 -4.22 -28.08
N PRO A 437 -59.87 -3.43 -29.14
CA PRO A 437 -58.70 -2.55 -29.30
C PRO A 437 -59.09 -1.14 -29.81
N ALA A 438 -58.24 -0.10 -29.69
CA ALA A 438 -58.42 1.16 -30.45
C ALA A 438 -57.16 2.05 -30.58
N THR A 439 -56.62 2.14 -31.79
CA THR A 439 -56.13 3.39 -32.43
C THR A 439 -57.32 4.01 -33.20
N PRO A 440 -57.40 5.31 -33.62
CA PRO A 440 -56.30 6.07 -34.25
C PRO A 440 -56.34 7.63 -34.17
N VAL A 441 -55.57 8.28 -35.07
CA VAL A 441 -55.72 9.62 -35.70
C VAL A 441 -54.73 10.74 -35.28
N ALA A 442 -54.19 11.43 -36.30
CA ALA A 442 -53.26 12.59 -36.26
C ALA A 442 -54.01 13.94 -36.04
N VAL A 443 -53.51 15.18 -36.17
CA VAL A 443 -52.72 15.87 -37.23
C VAL A 443 -51.91 17.09 -36.61
N PRO A 444 -51.39 18.15 -37.30
CA PRO A 444 -49.93 18.42 -37.43
C PRO A 444 -49.35 19.75 -36.87
N ALA A 445 -48.00 19.87 -36.91
CA ALA A 445 -47.12 21.05 -37.23
C ALA A 445 -47.35 22.45 -36.57
N ALA A 446 -46.37 23.32 -36.25
CA ALA A 446 -44.88 23.39 -36.19
C ALA A 446 -44.50 24.75 -35.47
N PRO A 447 -43.28 25.38 -35.50
CA PRO A 447 -41.91 24.95 -35.90
C PRO A 447 -40.74 25.35 -34.92
N ALA A 448 -39.50 24.95 -35.28
CA ALA A 448 -38.19 25.50 -34.88
C ALA A 448 -37.67 25.20 -33.43
N GLN A 449 -36.37 25.01 -33.12
CA GLN A 449 -35.07 25.23 -33.82
C GLN A 449 -34.08 24.04 -33.61
N PRO A 450 -32.94 23.94 -34.34
CA PRO A 450 -32.13 22.72 -34.42
C PRO A 450 -30.97 22.64 -33.41
N GLN A 451 -30.74 21.46 -32.81
CA GLN A 451 -29.49 21.14 -32.09
C GLN A 451 -29.03 19.68 -32.30
N ALA A 452 -27.70 19.53 -32.45
CA ALA A 452 -26.91 18.31 -32.26
C ALA A 452 -27.26 17.04 -33.06
N ALA A 453 -26.86 16.99 -34.34
CA ALA A 453 -26.57 15.71 -35.01
C ALA A 453 -25.21 15.16 -34.50
N SER A 454 -25.23 14.36 -33.43
CA SER A 454 -24.01 13.72 -32.90
C SER A 454 -23.63 12.48 -33.72
N ARG A 455 -22.32 12.16 -33.77
CA ARG A 455 -21.77 10.98 -34.46
C ARG A 455 -22.04 9.65 -33.72
N GLN A 456 -22.98 9.59 -32.78
CA GLN A 456 -23.19 8.45 -31.87
C GLN A 456 -24.28 7.46 -32.33
N ALA A 457 -25.15 7.87 -33.27
CA ALA A 457 -26.27 7.06 -33.76
C ALA A 457 -25.95 5.56 -34.07
N PRO A 458 -24.85 5.20 -34.77
CA PRO A 458 -24.55 3.78 -35.04
C PRO A 458 -24.04 3.01 -33.81
N ALA A 459 -23.35 3.67 -32.87
CA ALA A 459 -22.86 3.03 -31.65
C ALA A 459 -24.02 2.70 -30.70
N ASP A 460 -24.97 3.62 -30.55
CA ASP A 460 -26.17 3.41 -29.72
C ASP A 460 -27.13 2.39 -30.35
N ALA A 461 -27.17 2.28 -31.68
CA ALA A 461 -27.89 1.21 -32.37
C ALA A 461 -27.30 -0.18 -32.05
N CYS A 462 -25.97 -0.34 -32.20
CA CYS A 462 -25.30 -1.60 -31.88
C CYS A 462 -25.50 -2.01 -30.40
N ARG A 463 -25.48 -1.05 -29.47
CA ARG A 463 -25.72 -1.31 -28.05
C ARG A 463 -27.12 -1.87 -27.77
N ARG A 464 -28.16 -1.32 -28.40
CA ARG A 464 -29.54 -1.83 -28.29
C ARG A 464 -29.71 -3.22 -28.91
N GLU A 465 -28.99 -3.51 -29.99
CA GLU A 465 -28.97 -4.84 -30.61
C GLU A 465 -28.25 -5.88 -29.74
N GLN A 466 -27.14 -5.51 -29.08
CA GLN A 466 -26.45 -6.33 -28.09
C GLN A 466 -27.40 -6.70 -26.93
N GLU A 467 -28.18 -5.74 -26.41
CA GLU A 467 -29.15 -5.99 -25.34
C GLU A 467 -30.30 -6.91 -25.79
N ARG A 468 -30.80 -6.74 -27.03
CA ARG A 468 -31.78 -7.67 -27.63
C ARG A 468 -31.21 -9.09 -27.76
N LEU A 469 -29.95 -9.23 -28.18
CA LEU A 469 -29.28 -10.53 -28.30
C LEU A 469 -29.08 -11.22 -26.95
N VAL A 470 -28.77 -10.45 -25.89
CA VAL A 470 -28.66 -10.98 -24.52
C VAL A 470 -30.01 -11.51 -24.02
N ARG A 471 -31.12 -10.80 -24.26
CA ARG A 471 -32.47 -11.28 -23.92
C ARG A 471 -32.84 -12.56 -24.69
N LEU A 472 -32.48 -12.63 -25.97
CA LEU A 472 -32.67 -13.82 -26.83
C LEU A 472 -31.84 -15.04 -26.42
N ARG A 473 -30.76 -14.86 -25.64
CA ARG A 473 -30.03 -15.99 -25.01
C ARG A 473 -30.70 -16.50 -23.75
N ALA A 474 -31.49 -15.68 -23.06
CA ALA A 474 -32.23 -16.07 -21.86
C ALA A 474 -33.54 -16.79 -22.21
N ASP A 475 -34.19 -16.39 -23.31
CA ASP A 475 -35.39 -17.05 -23.86
C ASP A 475 -35.29 -17.21 -25.40
N PRO A 476 -34.76 -18.34 -25.89
CA PRO A 476 -34.49 -18.55 -27.31
C PRO A 476 -35.75 -18.89 -28.12
N SER A 477 -36.16 -17.98 -29.00
CA SER A 477 -37.27 -18.18 -29.96
C SER A 477 -36.81 -18.08 -31.41
N ARG A 478 -37.08 -19.13 -32.22
CA ARG A 478 -36.71 -19.19 -33.65
C ARG A 478 -37.23 -17.97 -34.44
N ASP A 479 -38.48 -17.56 -34.21
CA ASP A 479 -39.06 -16.38 -34.88
C ASP A 479 -38.41 -15.07 -34.45
N ALA A 480 -38.01 -14.96 -33.17
CA ALA A 480 -37.38 -13.76 -32.64
C ALA A 480 -35.93 -13.62 -33.14
N ILE A 481 -35.21 -14.73 -33.31
CA ILE A 481 -33.88 -14.76 -33.92
C ILE A 481 -33.96 -14.39 -35.40
N ALA A 482 -34.90 -14.96 -36.15
CA ALA A 482 -35.10 -14.63 -37.56
C ALA A 482 -35.54 -13.16 -37.77
N ARG A 483 -36.25 -12.55 -36.82
CA ARG A 483 -36.51 -11.09 -36.80
C ARG A 483 -35.24 -10.30 -36.56
N LEU A 484 -34.48 -10.62 -35.52
CA LEU A 484 -33.23 -9.92 -35.21
C LEU A 484 -32.20 -10.06 -36.35
N GLU A 485 -32.14 -11.18 -37.06
CA GLU A 485 -31.25 -11.38 -38.22
C GLU A 485 -31.54 -10.41 -39.37
N ARG A 486 -32.81 -10.04 -39.58
CA ARG A 486 -33.24 -9.07 -40.61
C ARG A 486 -33.15 -7.62 -40.16
N GLU A 487 -33.26 -7.36 -38.86
CA GLU A 487 -33.20 -6.02 -38.25
C GLU A 487 -31.77 -5.60 -37.86
N LEU A 488 -30.78 -6.49 -37.95
CA LEU A 488 -29.41 -6.26 -37.47
C LEU A 488 -28.68 -5.20 -38.30
N THR A 489 -28.37 -4.05 -37.68
CA THR A 489 -27.51 -3.03 -38.28
C THR A 489 -26.04 -3.17 -37.85
N CYS A 490 -25.76 -3.85 -36.72
CA CYS A 490 -24.41 -4.05 -36.22
C CYS A 490 -23.80 -5.39 -36.67
N GLU A 491 -23.03 -5.33 -37.76
CA GLU A 491 -22.28 -6.47 -38.34
C GLU A 491 -21.45 -7.27 -37.31
N ALA A 492 -20.88 -6.61 -36.30
CA ALA A 492 -20.08 -7.25 -35.25
C ALA A 492 -20.86 -8.31 -34.43
N LEU A 493 -22.20 -8.26 -34.44
CA LEU A 493 -23.06 -9.19 -33.69
C LEU A 493 -23.51 -10.40 -34.53
N ARG A 494 -23.35 -10.36 -35.86
CA ARG A 494 -23.75 -11.44 -36.77
C ARG A 494 -23.14 -12.82 -36.40
N PRO A 495 -21.83 -12.98 -36.12
CA PRO A 495 -21.28 -14.28 -35.73
C PRO A 495 -21.83 -14.80 -34.38
N GLN A 496 -22.29 -13.91 -33.51
CA GLN A 496 -22.90 -14.30 -32.24
C GLN A 496 -24.37 -14.73 -32.39
N LEU A 497 -25.09 -14.17 -33.37
CA LEU A 497 -26.46 -14.55 -33.72
C LEU A 497 -26.50 -15.90 -34.45
N VAL A 498 -25.54 -16.15 -35.36
CA VAL A 498 -25.45 -17.42 -36.11
C VAL A 498 -25.27 -18.60 -35.16
N ARG A 499 -24.33 -18.52 -34.20
CA ARG A 499 -24.12 -19.57 -33.17
C ARG A 499 -25.38 -19.81 -32.33
N LEU A 500 -26.13 -18.76 -32.00
CA LEU A 500 -27.38 -18.89 -31.26
C LEU A 500 -28.46 -19.61 -32.08
N ARG A 501 -28.55 -19.32 -33.40
CA ARG A 501 -29.46 -20.03 -34.31
C ARG A 501 -29.10 -21.52 -34.43
N GLU A 502 -27.82 -21.84 -34.52
CA GLU A 502 -27.30 -23.22 -34.57
C GLU A 502 -27.66 -23.99 -33.29
N SER A 503 -27.49 -23.39 -32.11
CA SER A 503 -27.81 -24.02 -30.81
C SER A 503 -29.30 -24.28 -30.54
N ILE A 504 -30.20 -23.91 -31.46
CA ILE A 504 -31.67 -24.14 -31.37
C ILE A 504 -32.15 -24.86 -32.65
N ALA A 505 -31.23 -25.29 -33.52
CA ALA A 505 -31.50 -26.12 -34.68
C ALA A 505 -31.28 -27.61 -34.38
N GLU A 506 -30.36 -27.91 -33.46
CA GLU A 506 -30.32 -29.15 -32.66
C GLU A 506 -31.49 -29.21 -31.66
#